data_AF-A0A420Z8R0-F1
#
_entry.id   AF-A0A420Z8R0-F1
#
_cell.length_a   1.000
_cell.length_b   1.000
_cell.length_c   1.000
_cell.angle_alpha   90.00
_cell.angle_beta   90.00
_cell.angle_gamma   90.00
#
_symmetry.space_group_name_H-M   'P 1'
#
loop_
_entity.id
_entity.type
_entity.pdbx_description
1 polymer ?
#
loop_
_entity_poly.entity_id
_entity_poly.type
_entity_poly.pdbx_seq_one_letter_code
_entity_poly.pdbx_strand_id
1 'polypeptide(L)'
;MFIDNKIQVKLIQKTLKQNKTVAITVTGNSMLPLIEPHQKVTITPTKFSNIKLYDIVAIKHDQSIIIHQCIFKSKKYLITHGINNNFIDPPTKPNQILGTIIQTKIYLINNMFHANQLNQLSKLTSYKIPFLLLKGASWQKNFFGYYLNRPTADIDISVKKEDYPLIKKTLLKQKYRIKTIPWLNQKRYQQKIPTVSEISFFKNHKNFKLEFDIHLHTIRCALNPFFTHPISRQDMVKLDKYFWKTAKQIKKNIFVLEKENLLFYFCMNSVFHHALHGLKPLVYIASLIDKKIINWDNFWHLAKKYQVNHYIYYPLVYTKLFFKVKIPKLDQHRPNLIQRILIKPIINRKSIFTSLRGEVRYQEWLVTKSVTWLRLILL
;
A
#
# COMPACT_ATOMS: atom_id res chain seq x y z
N MET A 1 1.36 2.41 22.12
CA MET A 1 0.64 3.17 23.18
C MET A 1 0.67 2.32 24.43
N PHE A 2 0.95 2.89 25.60
CA PHE A 2 1.05 2.13 26.85
C PHE A 2 0.16 2.75 27.92
N ILE A 3 -0.69 1.93 28.54
CA ILE A 3 -1.27 2.21 29.85
C ILE A 3 -0.48 1.30 30.80
N ASP A 4 0.48 1.86 31.54
CA ASP A 4 1.48 1.10 32.31
C ASP A 4 1.04 0.80 33.75
N ASN A 5 -0.26 0.62 33.95
CA ASN A 5 -0.82 0.25 35.24
C ASN A 5 -1.52 -1.09 35.12
N LYS A 6 -0.83 -2.14 35.56
CA LYS A 6 -1.32 -3.54 35.54
C LYS A 6 -2.71 -3.68 36.16
N ILE A 7 -3.03 -2.89 37.18
CA ILE A 7 -4.35 -2.87 37.83
C ILE A 7 -5.39 -2.24 36.89
N GLN A 8 -5.06 -1.10 36.29
CA GLN A 8 -5.95 -0.41 35.35
C GLN A 8 -6.27 -1.29 34.12
N VAL A 9 -5.27 -1.96 33.54
CA VAL A 9 -5.49 -2.86 32.38
C VAL A 9 -6.39 -4.05 32.76
N LYS A 10 -6.20 -4.64 33.95
CA LYS A 10 -7.09 -5.70 34.46
C LYS A 10 -8.52 -5.20 34.64
N LEU A 11 -8.71 -4.00 35.18
CA LEU A 11 -10.02 -3.41 35.38
C LEU A 11 -10.72 -3.16 34.03
N ILE A 12 -10.02 -2.55 33.06
CA ILE A 12 -10.53 -2.34 31.70
C ILE A 12 -10.98 -3.67 31.09
N GLN A 13 -10.16 -4.72 31.19
CA GLN A 13 -10.50 -6.05 30.68
C GLN A 13 -11.74 -6.66 31.33
N LYS A 14 -11.86 -6.55 32.66
CA LYS A 14 -13.01 -7.04 33.40
C LYS A 14 -14.29 -6.34 32.93
N THR A 15 -14.24 -5.02 32.77
CA THR A 15 -15.39 -4.23 32.30
C THR A 15 -15.79 -4.58 30.87
N LEU A 16 -14.82 -4.69 29.95
CA LEU A 16 -15.10 -5.06 28.56
C LEU A 16 -15.66 -6.49 28.41
N LYS A 17 -15.22 -7.44 29.25
CA LYS A 17 -15.77 -8.81 29.31
C LYS A 17 -17.23 -8.85 29.75
N GLN A 18 -17.70 -7.85 30.50
CA GLN A 18 -19.11 -7.67 30.85
C GLN A 18 -19.92 -6.99 29.74
N ASN A 19 -19.37 -6.91 28.52
CA ASN A 19 -19.96 -6.24 27.37
C ASN A 19 -20.26 -4.74 27.58
N LYS A 20 -19.54 -4.09 28.51
CA LYS A 20 -19.62 -2.65 28.78
C LYS A 20 -18.54 -1.89 28.02
N THR A 21 -18.79 -0.63 27.68
CA THR A 21 -17.79 0.26 27.07
C THR A 21 -16.86 0.86 28.12
N VAL A 22 -15.64 1.23 27.72
CA VAL A 22 -14.67 1.91 28.61
C VAL A 22 -14.06 3.11 27.92
N ALA A 23 -14.11 4.27 28.56
CA ALA A 23 -13.39 5.46 28.12
C ALA A 23 -11.97 5.47 28.70
N ILE A 24 -10.97 5.75 27.87
CA ILE A 24 -9.57 5.89 28.27
C ILE A 24 -8.95 7.13 27.64
N THR A 25 -7.91 7.66 28.27
CA THR A 25 -7.09 8.74 27.72
C THR A 25 -5.90 8.15 26.98
N VAL A 26 -5.71 8.51 25.72
CA VAL A 26 -4.55 8.10 24.91
C VAL A 26 -3.31 8.88 25.35
N THR A 27 -2.16 8.22 25.45
CA THR A 27 -0.88 8.86 25.84
C THR A 27 0.17 8.82 24.73
N GLY A 28 0.01 7.95 23.73
CA GLY A 28 1.00 7.75 22.67
C GLY A 28 0.71 8.55 21.40
N ASN A 29 1.75 8.74 20.58
CA ASN A 29 1.69 9.44 19.29
C ASN A 29 1.64 8.50 18.07
N SER A 30 1.57 7.18 18.28
CA SER A 30 1.64 6.17 17.21
C SER A 30 0.48 6.23 16.23
N MET A 31 -0.63 6.84 16.62
CA MET A 31 -1.84 7.00 15.80
C MET A 31 -2.03 8.41 15.25
N LEU A 32 -1.05 9.31 15.39
CA LEU A 32 -1.13 10.64 14.76
C LEU A 32 -1.23 10.53 13.22
N PRO A 33 -2.03 11.38 12.56
CA PRO A 33 -2.89 12.42 13.12
C PRO A 33 -4.31 11.93 13.46
N LEU A 34 -4.59 10.62 13.38
CA LEU A 34 -5.94 10.10 13.62
C LEU A 34 -6.36 10.19 15.08
N ILE A 35 -5.46 9.88 16.02
CA ILE A 35 -5.72 10.01 17.46
C ILE A 35 -4.57 10.80 18.05
N GLU A 36 -4.90 11.92 18.69
CA GLU A 36 -3.95 12.80 19.36
C GLU A 36 -3.64 12.30 20.78
N PRO A 37 -2.43 12.54 21.30
CA PRO A 37 -2.16 12.41 22.72
C PRO A 37 -3.18 13.18 23.56
N HIS A 38 -3.52 12.64 24.72
CA HIS A 38 -4.53 13.14 25.66
C HIS A 38 -5.99 13.10 25.15
N GLN A 39 -6.24 12.66 23.92
CA GLN A 39 -7.58 12.44 23.44
C GLN A 39 -8.26 11.30 24.22
N LYS A 40 -9.48 11.55 24.71
CA LYS A 40 -10.35 10.51 25.27
C LYS A 40 -10.97 9.69 24.16
N VAL A 41 -10.86 8.36 24.25
CA VAL A 41 -11.44 7.41 23.30
C VAL A 41 -12.24 6.34 24.04
N THR A 42 -13.31 5.88 23.39
CA THR A 42 -14.20 4.85 23.95
C THR A 42 -13.94 3.51 23.28
N ILE A 43 -13.50 2.53 24.07
CA ILE A 43 -13.40 1.13 23.65
C ILE A 43 -14.78 0.48 23.78
N THR A 44 -15.27 -0.05 22.67
CA THR A 44 -16.49 -0.86 22.61
C THR A 44 -16.11 -2.32 22.40
N PRO A 45 -16.54 -3.25 23.27
CA PRO A 45 -16.30 -4.67 23.08
C PRO A 45 -16.74 -5.13 21.68
N THR A 46 -15.90 -5.91 21.01
CA THR A 46 -16.23 -6.44 19.68
C THR A 46 -15.73 -7.87 19.52
N LYS A 47 -16.46 -8.66 18.75
CA LYS A 47 -16.04 -10.02 18.37
C LYS A 47 -15.00 -9.93 17.25
N PHE A 48 -14.03 -10.86 17.24
CA PHE A 48 -13.03 -10.94 16.17
C PHE A 48 -13.65 -10.97 14.76
N SER A 49 -14.77 -11.67 14.58
CA SER A 49 -15.52 -11.74 13.32
C SER A 49 -15.96 -10.37 12.80
N ASN A 50 -16.28 -9.44 13.70
CA ASN A 50 -16.90 -8.15 13.36
C ASN A 50 -15.88 -7.08 12.98
N ILE A 51 -14.61 -7.28 13.33
CA ILE A 51 -13.52 -6.34 13.01
C ILE A 51 -13.29 -6.32 11.50
N LYS A 52 -13.25 -5.13 10.92
CA LYS A 52 -12.99 -4.90 9.51
C LYS A 52 -11.60 -4.31 9.31
N LEU A 53 -11.07 -4.43 8.10
CA LEU A 53 -9.86 -3.72 7.72
C LEU A 53 -10.08 -2.21 7.91
N TYR A 54 -9.11 -1.58 8.57
CA TYR A 54 -9.03 -0.18 8.99
C TYR A 54 -9.86 0.24 10.19
N ASP A 55 -10.56 -0.70 10.84
CA ASP A 55 -11.05 -0.43 12.19
C ASP A 55 -9.87 -0.11 13.12
N ILE A 56 -10.06 0.86 14.00
CA ILE A 56 -9.14 1.08 15.11
C ILE A 56 -9.50 0.07 16.21
N VAL A 57 -8.54 -0.76 16.58
CA VAL A 57 -8.72 -1.83 17.56
C VAL A 57 -7.85 -1.57 18.78
N ALA A 58 -8.42 -1.82 19.95
CA ALA A 58 -7.69 -1.89 21.21
C ALA A 58 -7.25 -3.33 21.43
N ILE A 59 -5.94 -3.55 21.58
CA ILE A 59 -5.32 -4.87 21.74
C ILE A 59 -4.51 -4.90 23.04
N LYS A 60 -4.55 -6.04 23.73
CA LYS A 60 -3.68 -6.33 24.88
C LYS A 60 -2.30 -6.74 24.37
N HIS A 61 -1.28 -6.02 24.79
CA HIS A 61 0.11 -6.38 24.59
C HIS A 61 0.83 -6.35 25.94
N ASP A 62 1.18 -7.53 26.45
CA ASP A 62 1.74 -7.73 27.79
C ASP A 62 0.87 -7.10 28.89
N GLN A 63 1.40 -6.10 29.58
CA GLN A 63 0.75 -5.35 30.65
C GLN A 63 0.09 -4.06 30.17
N SER A 64 0.04 -3.85 28.85
CA SER A 64 -0.42 -2.61 28.24
C SER A 64 -1.58 -2.80 27.26
N ILE A 65 -2.22 -1.70 26.88
CA ILE A 65 -3.22 -1.63 25.82
C ILE A 65 -2.66 -0.77 24.68
N ILE A 66 -2.59 -1.36 23.50
CA ILE A 66 -2.21 -0.68 22.27
C ILE A 66 -3.49 -0.38 21.49
N ILE A 67 -3.61 0.83 20.94
CA ILE A 67 -4.69 1.20 20.02
C ILE A 67 -4.06 1.45 18.67
N HIS A 68 -4.32 0.59 17.69
CA HIS A 68 -3.76 0.72 16.35
C HIS A 68 -4.81 0.37 15.27
N GLN A 69 -4.52 0.72 14.02
CA GLN A 69 -5.41 0.41 12.90
C GLN A 69 -5.21 -1.03 12.42
N CYS A 70 -6.29 -1.78 12.24
CA CYS A 70 -6.25 -3.11 11.63
C CYS A 70 -5.87 -3.00 10.14
N ILE A 71 -4.67 -3.41 9.76
CA ILE A 71 -4.19 -3.33 8.37
C ILE A 71 -4.32 -4.65 7.62
N PHE A 72 -4.37 -5.78 8.33
CA PHE A 72 -4.60 -7.10 7.75
C PHE A 72 -5.39 -7.97 8.72
N LYS A 73 -6.26 -8.83 8.19
CA LYS A 73 -7.07 -9.75 8.97
C LYS A 73 -7.17 -11.09 8.24
N SER A 74 -6.72 -12.15 8.89
CA SER A 74 -6.97 -13.53 8.46
C SER A 74 -8.13 -14.12 9.26
N LYS A 75 -8.40 -15.43 9.08
CA LYS A 75 -9.33 -16.17 9.94
C LYS A 75 -8.81 -16.38 11.37
N LYS A 76 -7.50 -16.27 11.61
CA LYS A 76 -6.84 -16.68 12.86
C LYS A 76 -6.21 -15.53 13.64
N TYR A 77 -5.93 -14.41 13.00
CA TYR A 77 -5.26 -13.27 13.61
C TYR A 77 -5.52 -11.99 12.81
N LEU A 78 -5.18 -10.85 13.41
CA LEU A 78 -5.05 -9.58 12.74
C LEU A 78 -3.62 -9.04 12.85
N ILE A 79 -3.26 -8.14 11.97
CA ILE A 79 -2.05 -7.33 12.08
C ILE A 79 -2.51 -5.88 12.15
N THR A 80 -1.96 -5.16 13.12
CA THR A 80 -2.23 -3.74 13.34
C THR A 80 -1.02 -2.88 13.06
N HIS A 81 -1.28 -1.59 12.86
CA HIS A 81 -0.27 -0.59 12.60
C HIS A 81 -0.66 0.73 13.25
N GLY A 82 0.24 1.28 14.07
CA GLY A 82 0.21 2.69 14.40
C GLY A 82 0.62 3.46 13.16
N ILE A 83 -0.29 4.22 12.54
CA ILE A 83 -0.03 4.86 11.24
C ILE A 83 1.18 5.81 11.24
N ASN A 84 1.60 6.30 12.40
CA ASN A 84 2.77 7.14 12.61
C ASN A 84 4.05 6.33 12.91
N ASN A 85 3.97 5.00 13.01
CA ASN A 85 5.09 4.11 13.26
C ASN A 85 5.72 3.63 11.94
N ASN A 86 7.03 3.36 11.99
CA ASN A 86 7.78 2.76 10.88
C ASN A 86 7.76 1.22 10.87
N PHE A 87 6.99 0.59 11.76
CA PHE A 87 6.89 -0.85 11.92
C PHE A 87 5.43 -1.27 12.15
N ILE A 88 5.11 -2.54 11.87
CA ILE A 88 3.81 -3.15 12.17
C ILE A 88 3.88 -3.97 13.46
N ASP A 89 2.73 -4.17 14.07
CA ASP A 89 2.61 -5.03 15.23
C ASP A 89 2.73 -6.52 14.82
N PRO A 90 3.18 -7.40 15.72
CA PRO A 90 3.11 -8.84 15.49
C PRO A 90 1.66 -9.32 15.32
N PRO A 91 1.44 -10.52 14.74
CA PRO A 91 0.12 -11.13 14.62
C PRO A 91 -0.62 -11.18 15.97
N THR A 92 -1.77 -10.51 16.04
CA THR A 92 -2.63 -10.45 17.21
C THR A 92 -3.72 -11.50 17.12
N LYS A 93 -3.78 -12.39 18.11
CA LYS A 93 -4.79 -13.46 18.23
C LYS A 93 -6.14 -12.90 18.72
N PRO A 94 -7.26 -13.58 18.44
CA PRO A 94 -8.60 -13.15 18.87
C PRO A 94 -8.73 -12.84 20.37
N ASN A 95 -8.07 -13.61 21.24
CA ASN A 95 -8.12 -13.44 22.69
C ASN A 95 -7.33 -12.21 23.21
N GLN A 96 -6.52 -11.59 22.36
CA GLN A 96 -5.80 -10.35 22.70
C GLN A 96 -6.62 -9.11 22.39
N ILE A 97 -7.74 -9.24 21.70
CA ILE A 97 -8.55 -8.10 21.27
C ILE A 97 -9.51 -7.71 22.37
N LEU A 98 -9.51 -6.43 22.70
CA LEU A 98 -10.34 -5.86 23.76
C LEU A 98 -11.61 -5.21 23.19
N GLY A 99 -11.52 -4.60 22.02
CA GLY A 99 -12.64 -3.91 21.40
C GLY A 99 -12.23 -3.06 20.20
N THR A 100 -13.20 -2.36 19.63
CA THR A 100 -12.99 -1.32 18.61
C THR A 100 -13.23 0.05 19.20
N ILE A 101 -12.55 1.05 18.65
CA ILE A 101 -12.77 2.46 19.00
C ILE A 101 -13.84 3.03 18.06
N ILE A 102 -14.94 3.54 18.61
CA ILE A 102 -15.94 4.29 17.84
C ILE A 102 -15.35 5.66 17.53
N GLN A 103 -15.10 5.94 16.25
CA GLN A 103 -14.58 7.23 15.81
C GLN A 103 -15.74 8.14 15.41
N THR A 104 -15.79 9.40 15.85
CA THR A 104 -16.82 10.36 15.39
C THR A 104 -16.24 11.45 14.50
N LYS A 105 -15.14 12.11 14.90
CA LYS A 105 -14.53 13.19 14.10
C LYS A 105 -13.71 12.71 12.89
N ILE A 106 -13.06 11.55 13.02
CA ILE A 106 -12.17 10.99 11.99
C ILE A 106 -12.95 10.56 10.75
N TYR A 107 -14.11 9.91 10.92
CA TYR A 107 -14.97 9.53 9.79
C TYR A 107 -15.50 10.75 9.05
N LEU A 108 -15.76 11.87 9.73
CA LEU A 108 -16.22 13.09 9.08
C LEU A 108 -15.14 13.66 8.14
N ILE A 109 -13.91 13.83 8.65
CA ILE A 109 -12.76 14.28 7.85
C ILE A 109 -12.54 13.33 6.67
N ASN A 110 -12.56 12.02 6.96
CA ASN A 110 -12.40 10.97 5.98
C ASN A 110 -13.48 11.02 4.88
N ASN A 111 -14.75 11.15 5.26
CA ASN A 111 -15.88 11.25 4.34
C ASN A 111 -15.85 12.54 3.52
N MET A 112 -15.40 13.66 4.11
CA MET A 112 -15.18 14.91 3.38
C MET A 112 -14.06 14.75 2.35
N PHE A 113 -12.96 14.07 2.69
CA PHE A 113 -11.93 13.70 1.72
C PHE A 113 -12.52 12.84 0.61
N HIS A 114 -13.30 11.79 0.91
CA HIS A 114 -13.95 10.94 -0.11
C HIS A 114 -14.86 11.71 -1.04
N ALA A 115 -15.78 12.48 -0.48
CA ALA A 115 -16.71 13.29 -1.26
C ALA A 115 -15.97 14.24 -2.19
N ASN A 116 -14.90 14.89 -1.69
CA ASN A 116 -14.06 15.76 -2.51
C ASN A 116 -13.33 14.99 -3.61
N GLN A 117 -12.76 13.82 -3.32
CA GLN A 117 -12.03 13.00 -4.29
C GLN A 117 -12.97 12.44 -5.39
N LEU A 118 -14.15 11.97 -5.00
CA LEU A 118 -15.19 11.52 -5.93
C LEU A 118 -15.73 12.66 -6.81
N ASN A 119 -15.94 13.85 -6.23
CA ASN A 119 -16.34 15.05 -6.98
C ASN A 119 -15.26 15.52 -7.97
N GLN A 120 -13.98 15.27 -7.67
CA GLN A 120 -12.91 15.59 -8.62
C GLN A 120 -12.88 14.60 -9.78
N LEU A 121 -12.98 13.29 -9.49
CA LEU A 121 -13.06 12.28 -10.54
C LEU A 121 -14.27 12.51 -11.46
N SER A 122 -15.43 12.86 -10.90
CA SER A 122 -16.63 13.13 -11.71
C SER A 122 -16.40 14.27 -12.71
N LYS A 123 -15.69 15.33 -12.31
CA LYS A 123 -15.31 16.43 -13.19
C LYS A 123 -14.28 16.06 -14.26
N LEU A 124 -13.42 15.06 -14.04
CA LEU A 124 -12.57 14.52 -15.10
C LEU A 124 -13.39 13.69 -16.09
N THR A 125 -14.34 12.88 -15.59
CA THR A 125 -15.19 12.06 -16.45
C THR A 125 -16.11 12.87 -17.38
N SER A 126 -16.48 14.09 -17.01
CA SER A 126 -17.33 14.95 -17.86
C SER A 126 -16.64 15.36 -19.16
N TYR A 127 -15.31 15.40 -19.20
CA TYR A 127 -14.53 15.65 -20.42
C TYR A 127 -14.31 14.41 -21.29
N LYS A 128 -15.02 13.32 -20.99
CA LYS A 128 -14.97 12.05 -21.73
C LYS A 128 -13.58 11.40 -21.80
N ILE A 129 -12.66 11.73 -20.88
CA ILE A 129 -11.30 11.20 -20.88
C ILE A 129 -11.27 9.86 -20.12
N PRO A 130 -10.93 8.74 -20.76
CA PRO A 130 -10.72 7.46 -20.08
C PRO A 130 -9.51 7.51 -19.16
N PHE A 131 -9.64 6.98 -17.94
CA PHE A 131 -8.51 6.79 -17.04
C PHE A 131 -8.61 5.46 -16.27
N LEU A 132 -7.45 4.91 -15.95
CA LEU A 132 -7.27 3.71 -15.15
C LEU A 132 -6.93 4.11 -13.72
N LEU A 133 -7.79 3.77 -12.75
CA LEU A 133 -7.46 3.94 -11.33
C LEU A 133 -6.33 2.99 -10.94
N LEU A 134 -5.32 3.52 -10.27
CA LEU A 134 -4.17 2.77 -9.76
C LEU A 134 -4.17 2.71 -8.22
N LYS A 135 -3.12 2.07 -7.69
CA LYS A 135 -2.80 1.94 -6.26
C LYS A 135 -4.03 1.70 -5.36
N GLY A 136 -4.20 2.53 -4.34
CA GLY A 136 -5.19 2.35 -3.27
C GLY A 136 -6.63 2.36 -3.79
N ALA A 137 -6.96 3.18 -4.78
CA ALA A 137 -8.31 3.24 -5.33
C ALA A 137 -8.68 1.97 -6.11
N SER A 138 -7.76 1.50 -6.95
CA SER A 138 -7.89 0.24 -7.69
C SER A 138 -8.00 -0.97 -6.76
N TRP A 139 -7.20 -0.98 -5.69
CA TRP A 139 -7.27 -1.99 -4.64
C TRP A 139 -8.58 -1.98 -3.88
N GLN A 140 -9.06 -0.82 -3.46
CA GLN A 140 -10.35 -0.72 -2.77
C GLN A 140 -11.46 -1.32 -3.63
N LYS A 141 -11.47 -1.03 -4.95
CA LYS A 141 -12.49 -1.57 -5.85
C LYS A 141 -12.44 -3.09 -5.91
N ASN A 142 -11.26 -3.65 -6.07
CA ASN A 142 -11.07 -5.10 -6.17
C ASN A 142 -11.35 -5.83 -4.85
N PHE A 143 -11.06 -5.20 -3.71
CA PHE A 143 -11.14 -5.84 -2.41
C PHE A 143 -12.49 -5.63 -1.70
N PHE A 144 -13.07 -4.43 -1.79
CA PHE A 144 -14.32 -4.08 -1.10
C PHE A 144 -15.51 -3.84 -2.04
N GLY A 145 -15.29 -3.78 -3.36
CA GLY A 145 -16.34 -3.46 -4.33
C GLY A 145 -16.62 -1.97 -4.52
N TYR A 146 -16.00 -1.09 -3.74
CA TYR A 146 -16.08 0.38 -3.83
C TYR A 146 -14.71 1.01 -4.06
N TYR A 147 -14.65 2.26 -4.54
CA TYR A 147 -13.40 3.00 -4.69
C TYR A 147 -13.53 4.38 -4.04
N LEU A 148 -12.46 4.84 -3.39
CA LEU A 148 -12.43 6.12 -2.67
C LEU A 148 -13.50 6.23 -1.58
N ASN A 149 -13.70 5.15 -0.80
CA ASN A 149 -14.45 5.21 0.45
C ASN A 149 -13.50 5.09 1.66
N ARG A 150 -12.19 5.17 1.43
CA ARG A 150 -11.13 5.12 2.46
C ARG A 150 -10.02 6.13 2.14
N PRO A 151 -9.43 6.77 3.16
CA PRO A 151 -8.56 7.93 2.96
C PRO A 151 -7.37 7.55 2.12
N THR A 152 -7.17 8.30 1.04
CA THR A 152 -5.96 8.27 0.24
C THR A 152 -5.36 9.66 0.25
N ALA A 153 -4.03 9.74 0.34
CA ALA A 153 -3.33 11.02 0.33
C ALA A 153 -3.43 11.69 -1.06
N ASP A 154 -3.50 10.85 -2.08
CA ASP A 154 -3.47 11.13 -3.50
C ASP A 154 -4.50 10.27 -4.25
N ILE A 155 -4.81 10.64 -5.49
CA ILE A 155 -5.43 9.76 -6.48
C ILE A 155 -4.42 9.49 -7.58
N ASP A 156 -3.95 8.25 -7.67
CA ASP A 156 -3.19 7.76 -8.80
C ASP A 156 -4.11 7.32 -9.95
N ILE A 157 -3.92 7.94 -11.11
CA ILE A 157 -4.58 7.52 -12.35
C ILE A 157 -3.56 7.34 -13.46
N SER A 158 -3.73 6.30 -14.27
CA SER A 158 -3.07 6.20 -15.57
C SER A 158 -3.99 6.69 -16.67
N VAL A 159 -3.40 7.40 -17.62
CA VAL A 159 -4.07 7.99 -18.78
C VAL A 159 -3.25 7.67 -20.02
N LYS A 160 -3.90 7.60 -21.18
CA LYS A 160 -3.16 7.45 -22.41
C LYS A 160 -2.32 8.69 -22.65
N LYS A 161 -1.13 8.50 -23.21
CA LYS A 161 -0.12 9.57 -23.35
C LYS A 161 -0.64 10.73 -24.21
N GLU A 162 -1.42 10.41 -25.24
CA GLU A 162 -2.11 11.35 -26.13
C GLU A 162 -3.17 12.21 -25.43
N ASP A 163 -3.76 11.74 -24.33
CA ASP A 163 -4.81 12.46 -23.59
C ASP A 163 -4.24 13.45 -22.56
N TYR A 164 -2.94 13.39 -22.28
CA TYR A 164 -2.29 14.24 -21.28
C TYR A 164 -2.51 15.75 -21.50
N PRO A 165 -2.39 16.32 -22.71
CA PRO A 165 -2.63 17.76 -22.92
C PRO A 165 -4.02 18.20 -22.45
N LEU A 166 -5.04 17.36 -22.71
CA LEU A 166 -6.42 17.65 -22.32
C LEU A 166 -6.61 17.53 -20.80
N ILE A 167 -6.00 16.53 -20.16
CA ILE A 167 -6.02 16.37 -18.70
C ILE A 167 -5.32 17.54 -18.01
N LYS A 168 -4.12 17.91 -18.47
CA LYS A 168 -3.38 19.06 -17.98
C LYS A 168 -4.21 20.32 -18.07
N LYS A 169 -4.78 20.63 -19.25
CA LYS A 169 -5.67 21.78 -19.45
C LYS A 169 -6.85 21.76 -18.48
N THR A 170 -7.47 20.60 -18.29
CA THR A 170 -8.62 20.40 -17.40
C THR A 170 -8.25 20.66 -15.94
N LEU A 171 -7.17 20.07 -15.44
CA LEU A 171 -6.71 20.26 -14.06
C LEU A 171 -6.29 21.71 -13.80
N LEU A 172 -5.58 22.35 -14.72
CA LEU A 172 -5.22 23.77 -14.61
C LEU A 172 -6.45 24.68 -14.56
N LYS A 173 -7.47 24.43 -15.40
CA LYS A 173 -8.76 25.16 -15.35
C LYS A 173 -9.47 24.99 -13.99
N GLN A 174 -9.24 23.87 -13.31
CA GLN A 174 -9.74 23.61 -11.96
C GLN A 174 -8.87 24.18 -10.84
N LYS A 175 -7.89 25.02 -11.17
CA LYS A 175 -6.94 25.67 -10.25
C LYS A 175 -5.96 24.69 -9.58
N TYR A 176 -5.69 23.53 -10.18
CA TYR A 176 -4.56 22.70 -9.76
C TYR A 176 -3.24 23.30 -10.25
N ARG A 177 -2.18 23.03 -9.50
CA ARG A 177 -0.81 23.40 -9.85
C ARG A 177 0.00 22.14 -10.07
N ILE A 178 0.92 22.17 -11.03
CA ILE A 178 1.87 21.08 -11.23
C ILE A 178 2.87 21.12 -10.07
N LYS A 179 3.08 19.99 -9.41
CA LYS A 179 4.14 19.81 -8.42
C LYS A 179 5.45 19.59 -9.16
N THR A 180 6.28 20.61 -9.24
CA THR A 180 7.61 20.49 -9.84
C THR A 180 8.54 19.76 -8.88
N ILE A 181 9.29 18.79 -9.41
CA ILE A 181 10.36 18.13 -8.67
C ILE A 181 11.64 18.95 -8.89
N PRO A 182 12.28 19.52 -7.84
CA PRO A 182 13.38 20.48 -7.99
C PRO A 182 14.55 19.97 -8.83
N TRP A 183 14.92 18.70 -8.69
CA TRP A 183 16.04 18.09 -9.41
C TRP A 183 15.71 17.63 -10.84
N LEU A 184 14.47 17.84 -11.30
CA LEU A 184 14.03 17.39 -12.60
C LEU A 184 13.76 18.61 -13.49
N ASN A 185 14.51 18.70 -14.60
CA ASN A 185 14.48 19.85 -15.50
C ASN A 185 13.03 20.24 -15.85
N GLN A 186 12.66 21.49 -15.56
CA GLN A 186 11.32 22.03 -15.77
C GLN A 186 10.83 21.85 -17.22
N LYS A 187 11.74 21.89 -18.20
CA LYS A 187 11.46 21.62 -19.61
C LYS A 187 10.83 20.22 -19.82
N ARG A 188 11.14 19.23 -18.97
CA ARG A 188 10.55 17.88 -19.04
C ARG A 188 9.06 17.85 -18.69
N TYR A 189 8.56 18.81 -17.89
CA TYR A 189 7.13 18.92 -17.53
C TYR A 189 6.35 19.86 -18.45
N GLN A 190 7.05 20.84 -19.05
CA GLN A 190 6.41 21.88 -19.86
C GLN A 190 6.12 21.45 -21.29
N GLN A 191 6.74 20.36 -21.76
CA GLN A 191 6.44 19.76 -23.06
C GLN A 191 4.95 19.42 -23.22
N LYS A 192 4.45 19.46 -24.46
CA LYS A 192 3.08 19.04 -24.81
C LYS A 192 2.82 17.61 -24.33
N ILE A 193 3.82 16.74 -24.48
CA ILE A 193 3.83 15.39 -23.94
C ILE A 193 5.15 15.21 -23.18
N PRO A 194 5.12 15.08 -21.85
CA PRO A 194 6.33 15.06 -21.06
C PRO A 194 7.08 13.73 -21.20
N THR A 195 8.39 13.78 -20.94
CA THR A 195 9.26 12.60 -20.95
C THR A 195 9.28 11.86 -19.61
N VAL A 196 8.62 12.40 -18.59
CA VAL A 196 8.43 11.72 -17.30
C VAL A 196 7.22 10.79 -17.33
N SER A 197 7.30 9.72 -16.53
CA SER A 197 6.23 8.72 -16.43
C SER A 197 5.07 9.16 -15.55
N GLU A 198 5.28 10.13 -14.66
CA GLU A 198 4.29 10.57 -13.67
C GLU A 198 4.39 12.08 -13.47
N ILE A 199 3.24 12.76 -13.36
CA ILE A 199 3.13 14.18 -13.11
C ILE A 199 2.10 14.39 -12.01
N SER A 200 2.54 14.92 -10.87
CA SER A 200 1.64 15.25 -9.77
C SER A 200 1.04 16.64 -9.93
N PHE A 201 -0.26 16.74 -9.70
CA PHE A 201 -1.02 17.99 -9.64
C PHE A 201 -1.59 18.13 -8.25
N PHE A 202 -1.50 19.31 -7.64
CA PHE A 202 -2.07 19.55 -6.33
C PHE A 202 -2.90 20.83 -6.27
N LYS A 203 -3.83 20.85 -5.32
CA LYS A 203 -4.66 22.01 -4.99
C LYS A 203 -4.92 22.03 -3.50
N ASN A 204 -4.73 23.19 -2.87
CA ASN A 204 -5.14 23.38 -1.49
C ASN A 204 -6.62 23.73 -1.45
N HIS A 205 -7.38 23.08 -0.58
CA HIS A 205 -8.79 23.36 -0.32
C HIS A 205 -9.03 23.37 1.19
N LYS A 206 -9.17 24.58 1.76
CA LYS A 206 -9.17 24.79 3.23
C LYS A 206 -7.91 24.16 3.83
N ASN A 207 -8.06 23.32 4.85
CA ASN A 207 -6.96 22.65 5.58
C ASN A 207 -6.49 21.36 4.91
N PHE A 208 -6.88 21.11 3.65
CA PHE A 208 -6.60 19.87 2.96
C PHE A 208 -5.83 20.11 1.67
N LYS A 209 -4.87 19.22 1.41
CA LYS A 209 -4.18 19.14 0.13
C LYS A 209 -4.83 18.02 -0.69
N LEU A 210 -5.27 18.37 -1.89
CA LEU A 210 -5.78 17.43 -2.89
C LEU A 210 -4.68 17.18 -3.90
N GLU A 211 -4.37 15.92 -4.19
CA GLU A 211 -3.27 15.55 -5.10
C GLU A 211 -3.73 14.47 -6.09
N PHE A 212 -3.40 14.70 -7.37
CA PHE A 212 -3.55 13.75 -8.47
C PHE A 212 -2.18 13.38 -8.99
N ASP A 213 -1.89 12.09 -9.05
CA ASP A 213 -0.71 11.58 -9.74
C ASP A 213 -1.14 11.04 -11.10
N ILE A 214 -0.73 11.74 -12.17
CA ILE A 214 -1.06 11.41 -13.54
C ILE A 214 0.06 10.56 -14.13
N HIS A 215 -0.20 9.27 -14.28
CA HIS A 215 0.72 8.28 -14.83
C HIS A 215 0.54 8.16 -16.35
N LEU A 216 1.59 8.45 -17.11
CA LEU A 216 1.63 8.23 -18.57
C LEU A 216 2.07 6.82 -18.94
N HIS A 217 2.56 6.07 -17.95
CA HIS A 217 2.81 4.65 -18.00
C HIS A 217 2.32 4.04 -16.69
N THR A 218 1.57 2.95 -16.76
CA THR A 218 1.01 2.32 -15.57
C THR A 218 2.10 1.94 -14.57
N ILE A 219 3.24 1.40 -15.02
CA ILE A 219 4.38 1.09 -14.15
C ILE A 219 5.40 2.22 -14.22
N ARG A 220 5.63 2.86 -13.07
CA ARG A 220 6.73 3.79 -12.88
C ARG A 220 8.00 3.03 -12.53
N CYS A 221 8.99 3.10 -13.42
CA CYS A 221 10.37 2.87 -13.02
C CYS A 221 10.92 4.22 -12.56
N ALA A 222 11.26 4.35 -11.26
CA ALA A 222 11.94 5.55 -10.81
C ALA A 222 13.19 5.75 -11.68
N LEU A 223 13.31 6.93 -12.29
CA LEU A 223 14.41 7.34 -13.18
C LEU A 223 15.69 7.53 -12.35
N ASN A 224 16.17 6.49 -11.68
CA ASN A 224 17.48 6.50 -11.08
C ASN A 224 18.49 6.25 -12.21
N PRO A 225 19.34 7.22 -12.57
CA PRO A 225 20.28 7.10 -13.69
C PRO A 225 21.27 5.93 -13.50
N PHE A 226 21.42 5.44 -12.28
CA PHE A 226 22.31 4.32 -11.96
C PHE A 226 21.68 2.93 -12.16
N PHE A 227 20.39 2.85 -12.49
CA PHE A 227 19.74 1.58 -12.82
C PHE A 227 19.31 1.58 -14.28
N THR A 228 19.85 0.64 -15.03
CA THR A 228 19.29 0.26 -16.31
C THR A 228 17.84 -0.15 -16.09
N HIS A 229 16.95 0.34 -16.96
CA HIS A 229 15.54 0.01 -16.84
C HIS A 229 15.38 -1.52 -16.84
N PRO A 230 14.81 -2.09 -15.78
CA PRO A 230 14.70 -3.55 -15.61
C PRO A 230 13.78 -4.19 -16.66
N ILE A 231 12.99 -3.36 -17.33
CA ILE A 231 12.12 -3.68 -18.44
C ILE A 231 12.51 -2.75 -19.57
N SER A 232 12.65 -3.27 -20.78
CA SER A 232 12.91 -2.43 -21.95
C SER A 232 11.78 -1.39 -22.12
N ARG A 233 12.09 -0.22 -22.68
CA ARG A 233 11.05 0.80 -22.94
C ARG A 233 9.93 0.27 -23.84
N GLN A 234 10.28 -0.62 -24.78
CA GLN A 234 9.31 -1.27 -25.65
C GLN A 234 8.37 -2.18 -24.86
N ASP A 235 8.91 -2.97 -23.93
CA ASP A 235 8.11 -3.87 -23.10
C ASP A 235 7.25 -3.12 -22.09
N MET A 236 7.71 -1.98 -21.56
CA MET A 236 6.85 -1.09 -20.75
C MET A 236 5.65 -0.58 -21.56
N VAL A 237 5.84 -0.19 -22.82
CA VAL A 237 4.73 0.23 -23.70
C VAL A 237 3.79 -0.94 -24.00
N LYS A 238 4.32 -2.13 -24.30
CA LYS A 238 3.50 -3.34 -24.53
C LYS A 238 2.71 -3.71 -23.28
N LEU A 239 3.30 -3.61 -22.10
CA LEU A 239 2.66 -3.92 -20.83
C LEU A 239 1.57 -2.91 -20.48
N ASP A 240 1.81 -1.63 -20.73
CA ASP A 240 0.80 -0.58 -20.54
C ASP A 240 -0.41 -0.81 -21.46
N LYS A 241 -0.18 -1.08 -22.74
CA LYS A 241 -1.24 -1.46 -23.69
C LYS A 241 -2.00 -2.70 -23.21
N TYR A 242 -1.30 -3.70 -22.69
CA TYR A 242 -1.92 -4.92 -22.15
C TYR A 242 -2.82 -4.61 -20.95
N PHE A 243 -2.37 -3.79 -20.00
CA PHE A 243 -3.17 -3.37 -18.85
C PHE A 243 -4.41 -2.60 -19.28
N TRP A 244 -4.29 -1.65 -20.20
CA TRP A 244 -5.44 -0.93 -20.74
C TRP A 244 -6.43 -1.85 -21.46
N LYS A 245 -5.94 -2.80 -22.26
CA LYS A 245 -6.79 -3.76 -22.99
C LYS A 245 -7.58 -4.68 -22.05
N THR A 246 -6.98 -5.04 -20.91
CA THR A 246 -7.54 -6.00 -19.96
C THR A 246 -8.16 -5.32 -18.73
N ALA A 247 -8.18 -3.99 -18.70
CA ALA A 247 -8.77 -3.25 -17.60
C ALA A 247 -10.29 -3.39 -17.60
N LYS A 248 -10.86 -3.51 -16.40
CA LYS A 248 -12.30 -3.58 -16.21
C LYS A 248 -12.88 -2.18 -16.14
N GLN A 249 -13.86 -1.89 -17.00
CA GLN A 249 -14.65 -0.68 -16.87
C GLN A 249 -15.58 -0.80 -15.65
N ILE A 250 -15.55 0.19 -14.76
CA ILE A 250 -16.41 0.22 -13.55
C ILE A 250 -17.42 1.36 -13.57
N LYS A 251 -17.18 2.38 -14.39
CA LYS A 251 -18.09 3.49 -14.69
C LYS A 251 -17.70 4.05 -16.06
N LYS A 252 -18.55 4.89 -16.66
CA LYS A 252 -18.20 5.64 -17.88
C LYS A 252 -16.82 6.30 -17.71
N ASN A 253 -15.87 5.92 -18.57
CA ASN A 253 -14.48 6.40 -18.60
C ASN A 253 -13.61 6.07 -17.37
N ILE A 254 -14.09 5.24 -16.44
CA ILE A 254 -13.30 4.80 -15.27
C ILE A 254 -13.02 3.32 -15.36
N PHE A 255 -11.74 2.98 -15.38
CA PHE A 255 -11.23 1.63 -15.47
C PHE A 255 -10.46 1.24 -14.21
N VAL A 256 -10.36 -0.04 -13.91
CA VAL A 256 -9.50 -0.61 -12.86
C VAL A 256 -8.73 -1.80 -13.42
N LEU A 257 -7.57 -2.10 -12.82
CA LEU A 257 -6.87 -3.33 -13.12
C LEU A 257 -7.66 -4.52 -12.56
N GLU A 258 -7.76 -5.58 -13.35
CA GLU A 258 -8.19 -6.90 -12.85
C GLU A 258 -7.21 -7.43 -11.82
N LYS A 259 -7.65 -8.40 -11.00
CA LYS A 259 -6.98 -8.80 -9.75
C LYS A 259 -5.53 -9.26 -9.94
N GLU A 260 -5.26 -10.07 -10.97
CA GLU A 260 -3.92 -10.57 -11.31
C GLU A 260 -3.01 -9.44 -11.77
N ASN A 261 -3.53 -8.56 -12.63
CA ASN A 261 -2.80 -7.39 -13.14
C ASN A 261 -2.54 -6.38 -12.02
N LEU A 262 -3.47 -6.23 -11.08
CA LEU A 262 -3.31 -5.39 -9.91
C LEU A 262 -2.27 -5.95 -8.94
N LEU A 263 -2.27 -7.27 -8.70
CA LEU A 263 -1.23 -7.94 -7.91
C LEU A 263 0.15 -7.73 -8.56
N PHE A 264 0.23 -7.95 -9.88
CA PHE A 264 1.45 -7.73 -10.65
C PHE A 264 1.92 -6.29 -10.52
N TYR A 265 1.02 -5.33 -10.74
CA TYR A 265 1.28 -3.91 -10.58
C TYR A 265 1.83 -3.59 -9.19
N PHE A 266 1.23 -4.13 -8.12
CA PHE A 266 1.73 -3.88 -6.77
C PHE A 266 3.10 -4.48 -6.52
N CYS A 267 3.40 -5.68 -7.00
CA CYS A 267 4.74 -6.26 -6.90
C CYS A 267 5.78 -5.35 -7.58
N MET A 268 5.49 -4.88 -8.80
CA MET A 268 6.39 -4.02 -9.56
C MET A 268 6.54 -2.63 -8.93
N ASN A 269 5.44 -2.01 -8.51
CA ASN A 269 5.45 -0.73 -7.82
C ASN A 269 6.22 -0.82 -6.48
N SER A 270 6.08 -1.92 -5.75
CA SER A 270 6.84 -2.15 -4.52
C SER A 270 8.35 -2.11 -4.78
N VAL A 271 8.83 -2.75 -5.85
CA VAL A 271 10.26 -2.77 -6.18
C VAL A 271 10.72 -1.44 -6.78
N PHE A 272 10.05 -0.93 -7.81
CA PHE A 272 10.61 0.15 -8.63
C PHE A 272 10.24 1.55 -8.17
N HIS A 273 9.13 1.71 -7.47
CA HIS A 273 8.72 3.00 -6.94
C HIS A 273 9.09 3.13 -5.47
N HIS A 274 8.97 2.05 -4.69
CA HIS A 274 9.27 2.08 -3.27
C HIS A 274 10.58 1.40 -2.87
N ALA A 275 11.30 0.70 -3.76
CA ALA A 275 12.51 -0.05 -3.38
C ALA A 275 12.26 -1.02 -2.20
N LEU A 276 11.06 -1.59 -2.14
CA LEU A 276 10.53 -2.40 -1.04
C LEU A 276 10.49 -1.66 0.31
N HIS A 277 10.41 -0.33 0.28
CA HIS A 277 10.16 0.50 1.45
C HIS A 277 8.66 0.63 1.74
N GLY A 278 8.32 0.66 3.03
CA GLY A 278 6.96 0.79 3.52
C GLY A 278 6.14 -0.50 3.45
N LEU A 279 5.33 -0.74 4.47
CA LEU A 279 4.55 -1.97 4.61
C LEU A 279 3.24 -1.94 3.83
N LYS A 280 2.75 -0.74 3.49
CA LYS A 280 1.46 -0.53 2.82
C LYS A 280 1.33 -1.30 1.49
N PRO A 281 2.32 -1.30 0.57
CA PRO A 281 2.25 -2.14 -0.62
C PRO A 281 2.15 -3.64 -0.31
N LEU A 282 2.90 -4.13 0.68
CA LEU A 282 2.88 -5.56 1.06
C LEU A 282 1.53 -5.97 1.67
N VAL A 283 0.86 -5.07 2.40
CA VAL A 283 -0.51 -5.26 2.89
C VAL A 283 -1.48 -5.44 1.73
N TYR A 284 -1.37 -4.62 0.68
CA TYR A 284 -2.23 -4.74 -0.50
C TYR A 284 -2.02 -6.08 -1.20
N ILE A 285 -0.75 -6.48 -1.40
CA ILE A 285 -0.39 -7.79 -1.96
C ILE A 285 -0.98 -8.91 -1.09
N ALA A 286 -0.78 -8.87 0.24
CA ALA A 286 -1.28 -9.89 1.16
C ALA A 286 -2.80 -10.03 1.10
N SER A 287 -3.51 -8.91 1.08
CA SER A 287 -4.97 -8.89 1.04
C SER A 287 -5.55 -9.49 -0.25
N LEU A 288 -4.91 -9.25 -1.40
CA LEU A 288 -5.31 -9.84 -2.68
C LEU A 288 -5.09 -11.37 -2.67
N ILE A 289 -3.96 -11.81 -2.12
CA ILE A 289 -3.60 -13.23 -2.03
C ILE A 289 -4.55 -13.99 -1.07
N ASP A 290 -4.83 -13.43 0.11
CA ASP A 290 -5.66 -14.09 1.14
C ASP A 290 -7.09 -14.37 0.67
N LYS A 291 -7.60 -13.55 -0.26
CA LYS A 291 -8.92 -13.77 -0.88
C LYS A 291 -8.98 -15.02 -1.77
N LYS A 292 -7.85 -15.61 -2.15
CA LYS A 292 -7.76 -16.79 -3.04
C LYS A 292 -8.46 -16.61 -4.39
N ILE A 293 -8.41 -15.40 -4.92
CA ILE A 293 -9.06 -15.00 -6.19
C ILE A 293 -8.07 -14.80 -7.34
N ILE A 294 -6.81 -15.17 -7.14
CA ILE A 294 -5.73 -14.94 -8.10
C ILE A 294 -5.53 -16.20 -8.94
N ASN A 295 -5.65 -16.07 -10.26
CA ASN A 295 -5.14 -17.06 -11.19
C ASN A 295 -3.60 -16.96 -11.24
N TRP A 296 -2.94 -17.83 -10.48
CA TRP A 296 -1.48 -17.84 -10.36
C TRP A 296 -0.77 -18.22 -11.65
N ASP A 297 -1.36 -19.05 -12.50
CA ASP A 297 -0.76 -19.43 -13.78
C ASP A 297 -0.69 -18.24 -14.72
N ASN A 298 -1.78 -17.46 -14.82
CA ASN A 298 -1.79 -16.21 -15.57
C ASN A 298 -0.80 -15.19 -15.01
N PHE A 299 -0.75 -15.05 -13.68
CA PHE A 299 0.17 -14.13 -13.01
C PHE A 299 1.63 -14.44 -13.33
N TRP A 300 2.04 -15.70 -13.19
CA TRP A 300 3.41 -16.13 -13.49
C TRP A 300 3.72 -16.14 -14.97
N HIS A 301 2.76 -16.47 -15.83
CA HIS A 301 2.90 -16.33 -17.29
C HIS A 301 3.19 -14.87 -17.67
N LEU A 302 2.44 -13.92 -17.11
CA LEU A 302 2.66 -12.50 -17.34
C LEU A 302 4.07 -12.07 -16.92
N ALA A 303 4.53 -12.50 -15.74
CA ALA A 303 5.85 -12.16 -15.24
C ALA A 303 7.00 -12.78 -16.05
N LYS A 304 6.81 -14.00 -16.57
CA LYS A 304 7.75 -14.62 -17.50
C LYS A 304 7.78 -13.89 -18.85
N LYS A 305 6.61 -13.57 -19.41
CA LYS A 305 6.46 -12.86 -20.68
C LYS A 305 7.23 -11.54 -20.72
N TYR A 306 7.22 -10.81 -19.61
CA TYR A 306 7.94 -9.53 -19.48
C TYR A 306 9.29 -9.64 -18.77
N GLN A 307 9.78 -10.86 -18.52
CA GLN A 307 11.08 -11.16 -17.90
C GLN A 307 11.32 -10.47 -16.54
N VAL A 308 10.26 -10.35 -15.73
CA VAL A 308 10.29 -9.65 -14.43
C VAL A 308 10.07 -10.57 -13.22
N ASN A 309 10.10 -11.88 -13.44
CA ASN A 309 9.93 -12.90 -12.40
C ASN A 309 10.77 -12.62 -11.15
N HIS A 310 12.05 -12.28 -11.34
CA HIS A 310 12.95 -12.04 -10.22
C HIS A 310 12.60 -10.78 -9.43
N TYR A 311 12.06 -9.74 -10.07
CA TYR A 311 11.62 -8.54 -9.36
C TYR A 311 10.37 -8.82 -8.53
N ILE A 312 9.37 -9.49 -9.10
CA ILE A 312 8.11 -9.77 -8.40
C ILE A 312 8.26 -10.79 -7.27
N TYR A 313 9.27 -11.65 -7.33
CA TYR A 313 9.54 -12.67 -6.33
C TYR A 313 9.74 -12.08 -4.93
N TYR A 314 10.49 -10.99 -4.81
CA TYR A 314 10.82 -10.41 -3.49
C TYR A 314 9.62 -9.84 -2.73
N PRO A 315 8.77 -8.97 -3.32
CA PRO A 315 7.53 -8.57 -2.67
C PRO A 315 6.69 -9.76 -2.19
N LEU A 316 6.60 -10.83 -3.00
CA LEU A 316 5.83 -12.03 -2.64
C LEU A 316 6.44 -12.80 -1.48
N VAL A 317 7.77 -12.98 -1.45
CA VAL A 317 8.47 -13.58 -0.31
C VAL A 317 8.22 -12.77 0.95
N TYR A 318 8.42 -11.46 0.92
CA TYR A 318 8.18 -10.61 2.10
C TYR A 318 6.72 -10.66 2.54
N THR A 319 5.78 -10.62 1.60
CA THR A 319 4.37 -10.77 1.92
C THR A 319 4.07 -12.13 2.56
N LYS A 320 4.61 -13.24 2.06
CA LYS A 320 4.50 -14.58 2.68
C LYS A 320 5.07 -14.59 4.10
N LEU A 321 6.22 -13.95 4.31
CA LEU A 321 6.90 -13.92 5.62
C LEU A 321 6.13 -13.12 6.67
N PHE A 322 5.70 -11.91 6.33
CA PHE A 322 5.01 -11.00 7.26
C PHE A 322 3.55 -11.40 7.48
N PHE A 323 2.84 -11.78 6.42
CA PHE A 323 1.40 -11.99 6.45
C PHE A 323 1.00 -13.46 6.39
N LYS A 324 1.96 -14.40 6.41
CA LYS A 324 1.73 -15.87 6.41
C LYS A 324 0.75 -16.36 5.34
N VAL A 325 0.65 -15.64 4.22
CA VAL A 325 -0.21 -16.00 3.11
C VAL A 325 0.40 -17.13 2.27
N LYS A 326 -0.44 -17.98 1.67
CA LYS A 326 0.01 -19.07 0.80
C LYS A 326 0.15 -18.56 -0.64
N ILE A 327 1.32 -18.79 -1.23
CA ILE A 327 1.66 -18.37 -2.59
C ILE A 327 2.06 -19.61 -3.40
N PRO A 328 1.18 -20.12 -4.28
CA PRO A 328 1.46 -21.27 -5.14
C PRO A 328 2.68 -21.05 -6.04
N LYS A 329 3.48 -22.10 -6.21
CA LYS A 329 4.64 -22.16 -7.11
C LYS A 329 5.75 -21.12 -6.83
N LEU A 330 5.71 -20.39 -5.71
CA LEU A 330 6.69 -19.33 -5.41
C LEU A 330 8.14 -19.80 -5.55
N ASP A 331 8.46 -20.99 -5.02
CA ASP A 331 9.81 -21.53 -5.03
C ASP A 331 10.29 -21.90 -6.45
N GLN A 332 9.38 -22.20 -7.38
CA GLN A 332 9.69 -22.47 -8.80
C GLN A 332 10.10 -21.20 -9.55
N HIS A 333 9.74 -20.03 -9.04
CA HIS A 333 10.07 -18.72 -9.62
C HIS A 333 11.21 -18.01 -8.87
N ARG A 334 11.97 -18.75 -8.06
CA ARG A 334 13.11 -18.21 -7.32
C ARG A 334 14.20 -17.72 -8.29
N PRO A 335 14.71 -16.47 -8.11
CA PRO A 335 15.79 -15.95 -8.92
C PRO A 335 17.08 -16.76 -8.75
N ASN A 336 17.86 -16.87 -9.83
CA ASN A 336 19.18 -17.49 -9.78
C ASN A 336 20.18 -16.64 -8.94
N LEU A 337 21.39 -17.15 -8.69
CA LEU A 337 22.37 -16.47 -7.85
C LEU A 337 22.74 -15.06 -8.37
N ILE A 338 22.93 -14.92 -9.68
CA ILE A 338 23.30 -13.64 -10.30
C ILE A 338 22.18 -12.62 -10.10
N GLN A 339 20.93 -12.98 -10.40
CA GLN A 339 19.76 -12.12 -10.19
C GLN A 339 19.61 -11.71 -8.73
N ARG A 340 19.91 -12.62 -7.79
CA ARG A 340 19.91 -12.33 -6.35
C ARG A 340 20.97 -11.31 -5.95
N ILE A 341 22.14 -11.34 -6.56
CA ILE A 341 23.21 -10.36 -6.32
C ILE A 341 22.80 -9.00 -6.91
N LEU A 342 22.31 -8.98 -8.15
CA LEU A 342 21.96 -7.76 -8.87
C LEU A 342 20.83 -6.95 -8.22
N ILE A 343 19.93 -7.58 -7.46
CA ILE A 343 18.84 -6.87 -6.81
C ILE A 343 19.22 -6.25 -5.46
N LYS A 344 20.32 -6.70 -4.82
CA LYS A 344 20.74 -6.18 -3.50
C LYS A 344 20.87 -4.65 -3.48
N PRO A 345 21.46 -3.97 -4.48
CA PRO A 345 21.55 -2.51 -4.50
C PRO A 345 20.19 -1.80 -4.57
N ILE A 346 19.16 -2.48 -5.10
CA ILE A 346 17.78 -1.96 -5.14
C ILE A 346 17.16 -2.08 -3.75
N ILE A 347 17.35 -3.21 -3.07
CA ILE A 347 16.71 -3.50 -1.77
C ILE A 347 17.47 -2.86 -0.58
N ASN A 348 18.79 -2.72 -0.62
CA ASN A 348 19.61 -2.30 0.53
C ASN A 348 19.56 -0.79 0.88
N ARG A 349 18.88 0.05 0.09
CA ARG A 349 18.96 1.52 0.23
C ARG A 349 18.03 2.12 1.31
N LYS A 350 18.02 1.57 2.53
CA LYS A 350 17.06 1.89 3.62
C LYS A 350 15.70 1.20 3.47
N SER A 351 15.71 -0.11 3.21
CA SER A 351 14.50 -0.92 3.25
C SER A 351 13.82 -0.86 4.63
N ILE A 352 12.58 -1.36 4.71
CA ILE A 352 11.84 -1.59 5.98
C ILE A 352 12.72 -2.34 7.02
N PHE A 353 13.79 -2.99 6.57
CA PHE A 353 14.70 -3.78 7.37
C PHE A 353 15.73 -3.00 8.16
N THR A 354 15.99 -1.72 7.83
CA THR A 354 16.87 -0.89 8.68
C THR A 354 16.24 -0.56 10.03
N SER A 355 14.90 -0.58 10.16
CA SER A 355 14.18 -0.28 11.41
C SER A 355 13.78 -1.53 12.22
N LEU A 356 13.75 -2.72 11.62
CA LEU A 356 13.39 -3.98 12.29
C LEU A 356 14.65 -4.69 12.81
N ARG A 357 15.12 -4.34 14.02
CA ARG A 357 16.25 -5.03 14.68
C ARG A 357 15.88 -6.49 15.01
N GLY A 358 16.82 -7.41 14.79
CA GLY A 358 16.79 -8.80 15.28
C GLY A 358 16.12 -9.80 14.35
N GLU A 359 14.82 -10.02 14.50
CA GLU A 359 14.12 -11.18 13.92
C GLU A 359 13.90 -11.06 12.40
N VAL A 360 13.83 -9.83 11.90
CA VAL A 360 13.73 -9.58 10.46
C VAL A 360 15.11 -9.53 9.81
N ARG A 361 16.17 -9.14 10.53
CA ARG A 361 17.53 -9.46 10.09
C ARG A 361 17.73 -10.97 10.03
N TYR A 362 17.12 -11.76 10.91
CA TYR A 362 17.14 -13.23 10.83
C TYR A 362 16.31 -13.77 9.64
N GLN A 363 15.19 -13.14 9.27
CA GLN A 363 14.40 -13.53 8.09
C GLN A 363 15.02 -13.05 6.77
N GLU A 364 15.57 -11.83 6.71
CA GLU A 364 16.48 -11.39 5.66
C GLU A 364 17.68 -12.32 5.59
N TRP A 365 18.29 -12.66 6.72
CA TRP A 365 19.32 -13.68 6.83
C TRP A 365 18.80 -15.04 6.36
N LEU A 366 17.57 -15.51 6.61
CA LEU A 366 17.11 -16.79 6.04
C LEU A 366 16.90 -16.71 4.52
N VAL A 367 16.40 -15.58 4.01
CA VAL A 367 16.29 -15.27 2.58
C VAL A 367 17.68 -15.10 1.93
N THR A 368 18.69 -14.67 2.70
CA THR A 368 20.09 -14.38 2.29
C THR A 368 21.16 -15.34 2.85
N LYS A 369 20.83 -16.40 3.60
CA LYS A 369 21.67 -17.53 4.08
C LYS A 369 21.19 -18.87 3.54
N SER A 370 19.97 -18.98 3.02
CA SER A 370 19.73 -19.90 1.89
C SER A 370 20.49 -19.46 0.61
N VAL A 371 21.49 -18.60 0.77
CA VAL A 371 22.30 -17.87 -0.21
C VAL A 371 23.80 -17.97 0.13
N THR A 372 24.25 -18.63 1.20
CA THR A 372 25.69 -18.92 1.41
C THR A 372 25.91 -19.94 2.53
N TRP A 373 26.39 -21.16 2.21
CA TRP A 373 27.34 -21.92 3.04
C TRP A 373 28.03 -23.04 2.23
N LEU A 374 29.24 -22.75 1.76
CA LEU A 374 30.51 -23.51 1.85
C LEU A 374 31.56 -22.61 1.19
N ARG A 375 32.50 -22.02 1.95
CA ARG A 375 33.87 -22.56 2.06
C ARG A 375 34.35 -23.17 0.73
N LEU A 376 34.86 -22.31 -0.14
CA LEU A 376 35.72 -22.64 -1.28
C LEU A 376 36.82 -21.56 -1.42
N ILE A 377 37.37 -21.16 -0.27
CA ILE A 377 38.69 -20.54 -0.12
C ILE A 377 39.20 -21.04 1.23
N LEU A 378 39.69 -22.28 1.23
CA LEU A 378 40.58 -22.97 2.17
C LEU A 378 40.49 -24.45 1.75
N LEU A 379 41.54 -24.92 1.08
CA LEU A 379 41.53 -25.73 -0.16
C LEU A 379 41.15 -24.90 -1.39
#